data_AF-A0A3R7PIP1-F1
#
_entry.id   AF-A0A3R7PIP1-F1
#
_cell.length_a   1.000
_cell.length_b   1.000
_cell.length_c   1.000
_cell.angle_alpha   90.00
_cell.angle_beta   90.00
_cell.angle_gamma   90.00
#
_symmetry.space_group_name_H-M   'P 1'
#
loop_
_entity.id
_entity.type
_entity.pdbx_description
1 polymer ?
#
loop_
_entity_poly.entity_id
_entity_poly.type
_entity_poly.pdbx_seq_one_letter_code
_entity_poly.pdbx_strand_id
1 'polypeptide(L)'
;MSEAIRCISGADPAAVLAKQQYSSGVSQNMFSPFEKLKDKKCMIAPTLLKGVTIARLWEGVFSNGSDFLKRYHDRRKETDLEVGKWVFLNDMGSGYRTVSLVTVVDVPRAGSLTQLNEAHRFAYAMPSTGAVTLLYQISSQTPNVPAGQSFRTEAFLEVTAGSLNGDCTIGIWGGCKKMSMAFSAIQYMAVPRAIREMTAGYRLMLQMISEDLMGNAVKVSAEDEDGNVGVQGEAKEADYGDAGTYQAPSMLFQGLMLMLALVVTIAILCSISTLRKTSRITNMISAQLLGGDVHGGSVRGSLSENLNSPSSTGAGAARGPFTQDQALRYAARDAQIQSLRYRWIEQRVTIHNLEAIVGRLWWMSTFQLLFMVFLLLKMFVL
;
A
#
# COMPACT_ATOMS: atom_id res chain seq x y z
N MET A 1 24.37 8.11 38.56
CA MET A 1 24.54 9.39 37.82
C MET A 1 23.46 9.43 36.76
N SER A 2 22.60 10.47 36.72
CA SER A 2 21.53 10.56 35.72
C SER A 2 22.15 10.77 34.32
N GLU A 3 21.65 10.02 33.33
CA GLU A 3 22.03 10.21 31.93
C GLU A 3 21.31 11.45 31.38
N ALA A 4 21.84 12.62 31.72
CA ALA A 4 21.30 13.89 31.26
C ALA A 4 21.71 14.13 29.78
N ILE A 5 20.71 14.28 28.92
CA ILE A 5 20.91 14.70 27.52
C ILE A 5 21.36 16.15 27.44
N ARG A 6 22.05 16.51 26.35
CA ARG A 6 22.57 17.87 26.13
C ARG A 6 21.92 18.52 24.92
N CYS A 7 21.52 19.77 25.06
CA CYS A 7 20.95 20.52 23.93
C CYS A 7 22.08 20.96 22.99
N ILE A 8 21.96 20.61 21.70
CA ILE A 8 22.90 21.06 20.67
C ILE A 8 22.46 22.43 20.16
N SER A 9 23.26 23.46 20.43
CA SER A 9 22.97 24.83 19.98
C SER A 9 23.33 25.06 18.52
N GLY A 10 22.51 25.84 17.81
CA GLY A 10 22.75 26.27 16.42
C GLY A 10 22.53 25.18 15.37
N ALA A 11 21.89 24.07 15.72
CA ALA A 11 21.60 22.98 14.82
C ALA A 11 20.10 22.69 14.73
N ASP A 12 19.65 22.26 13.55
CA ASP A 12 18.30 21.74 13.36
C ASP A 12 18.23 20.27 13.84
N PRO A 13 17.15 19.83 14.52
CA PRO A 13 16.97 18.43 14.92
C PRO A 13 17.15 17.43 13.77
N ALA A 14 16.71 17.75 12.54
CA ALA A 14 16.87 16.89 11.38
C ALA A 14 18.34 16.70 11.00
N ALA A 15 19.13 17.78 11.06
CA ALA A 15 20.56 17.74 10.79
C ALA A 15 21.32 16.92 11.85
N VAL A 16 20.86 16.96 13.10
CA VAL A 16 21.39 16.11 14.19
C VAL A 16 21.09 14.64 13.92
N LEU A 17 19.83 14.30 13.61
CA LEU A 17 19.42 12.92 13.29
C LEU A 17 20.15 12.37 12.04
N ALA A 18 20.46 13.21 11.06
CA ALA A 18 21.18 12.80 9.86
C ALA A 18 22.62 12.33 10.14
N LYS A 19 23.24 12.83 11.22
CA LYS A 19 24.60 12.45 11.64
C LYS A 19 24.66 11.15 12.45
N GLN A 20 23.52 10.64 12.91
CA GLN A 20 23.47 9.43 13.71
C GLN A 20 23.95 8.22 12.92
N GLN A 21 24.85 7.47 13.53
CA GLN A 21 25.30 6.17 13.04
C GLN A 21 24.64 5.08 13.87
N TYR A 22 24.06 4.10 13.20
CA TYR A 22 23.32 3.04 13.84
C TYR A 22 24.12 1.75 13.85
N SER A 23 23.92 0.99 14.91
CA SER A 23 24.42 -0.37 15.10
C SER A 23 23.29 -1.24 15.66
N SER A 24 23.58 -2.51 15.93
CA SER A 24 22.68 -3.39 16.69
C SER A 24 21.29 -3.57 16.05
N GLY A 25 21.25 -3.74 14.73
CA GLY A 25 20.00 -4.03 14.02
C GLY A 25 19.11 -2.82 13.73
N VAL A 26 19.50 -1.61 14.17
CA VAL A 26 18.84 -0.36 13.77
C VAL A 26 19.50 0.18 12.50
N SER A 27 18.71 0.71 11.57
CA SER A 27 19.22 1.30 10.34
C SER A 27 18.49 2.59 9.97
N GLN A 28 19.17 3.50 9.26
CA GLN A 28 18.63 4.82 8.91
C GLN A 28 17.30 4.73 8.13
N ASN A 29 17.12 3.70 7.30
CA ASN A 29 15.90 3.49 6.51
C ASN A 29 14.68 3.05 7.35
N MET A 30 14.86 2.69 8.63
CA MET A 30 13.77 2.43 9.57
C MET A 30 13.00 3.70 9.95
N PHE A 31 13.57 4.87 9.67
CA PHE A 31 12.96 6.14 10.03
C PHE A 31 12.72 7.01 8.80
N SER A 32 11.54 7.61 8.73
CA SER A 32 11.29 8.68 7.77
C SER A 32 12.06 9.96 8.17
N PRO A 33 12.55 10.74 7.20
CA PRO A 33 13.11 12.07 7.44
C PRO A 33 12.11 13.01 8.13
N PHE A 34 12.62 13.96 8.92
CA PHE A 34 11.80 14.90 9.69
C PHE A 34 10.93 15.80 8.81
N GLU A 35 11.39 16.14 7.61
CA GLU A 35 10.66 16.97 6.66
C GLU A 35 9.31 16.34 6.26
N LYS A 36 9.19 15.01 6.41
CA LYS A 36 7.97 14.25 6.15
C LYS A 36 6.99 14.25 7.32
N LEU A 37 7.27 14.94 8.42
CA LEU A 37 6.32 15.15 9.52
C LEU A 37 5.00 15.73 9.01
N LYS A 38 5.08 16.68 8.06
CA LYS A 38 3.91 17.34 7.45
C LYS A 38 3.02 16.38 6.67
N ASP A 39 3.55 15.23 6.23
CA ASP A 39 2.80 14.20 5.52
C ASP A 39 2.08 13.23 6.48
N LYS A 40 2.29 13.37 7.80
CA LYS A 40 1.74 12.50 8.85
C LYS A 40 0.46 13.11 9.42
N LYS A 41 -0.43 12.24 9.92
CA LYS A 41 -1.64 12.71 10.63
C LYS A 41 -1.20 13.27 11.99
N CYS A 42 -1.69 14.45 12.35
CA CYS A 42 -1.66 14.92 13.72
C CYS A 42 -2.57 14.01 14.56
N MET A 43 -1.98 13.20 15.44
CA MET A 43 -2.73 12.27 16.29
C MET A 43 -3.13 12.94 17.60
N ILE A 44 -2.22 13.73 18.17
CA ILE A 44 -2.41 14.51 19.39
C ILE A 44 -1.94 15.93 19.12
N ALA A 45 -2.85 16.89 19.31
CA ALA A 45 -2.55 18.30 19.11
C ALA A 45 -1.49 18.80 20.12
N PRO A 46 -0.72 19.84 19.77
CA PRO A 46 0.26 20.44 20.68
C PRO A 46 -0.35 20.78 22.05
N THR A 47 0.11 20.09 23.08
CA THR A 47 -0.41 20.18 24.45
C THR A 47 0.66 20.76 25.38
N LEU A 48 0.35 21.88 26.03
CA LEU A 48 1.26 22.57 26.96
C LEU A 48 1.31 21.87 28.32
N LEU A 49 2.51 21.53 28.78
CA LEU A 49 2.77 20.99 30.11
C LEU A 49 3.41 22.07 30.99
N LYS A 50 2.58 22.81 31.74
CA LYS A 50 3.03 23.90 32.60
C LYS A 50 3.91 23.40 33.74
N GLY A 51 5.05 24.05 33.97
CA GLY A 51 6.02 23.68 35.01
C GLY A 51 6.86 22.44 34.67
N VAL A 52 6.82 21.96 33.43
CA VAL A 52 7.59 20.81 32.96
C VAL A 52 8.58 21.26 31.89
N THR A 53 9.88 21.13 32.19
CA THR A 53 10.96 21.38 31.22
C THR A 53 11.22 20.13 30.38
N ILE A 54 11.87 20.30 29.23
CA ILE A 54 12.28 19.18 28.38
C ILE A 54 13.22 18.21 29.12
N ALA A 55 14.14 18.74 29.95
CA ALA A 55 15.04 17.92 30.75
C ALA A 55 14.27 17.07 31.78
N ARG A 56 13.29 17.68 32.48
CA ARG A 56 12.44 16.97 33.45
C ARG A 56 11.58 15.90 32.78
N LEU A 57 11.03 16.21 31.60
CA LEU A 57 10.32 15.24 30.77
C LEU A 57 11.22 14.06 30.39
N TRP A 58 12.45 14.35 29.92
CA TRP A 58 13.40 13.31 29.55
C TRP A 58 13.75 12.37 30.70
N GLU A 59 14.12 12.94 31.84
CA GLU A 59 14.49 12.16 33.03
C GLU A 59 13.32 11.29 33.52
N GLY A 60 12.11 11.87 33.56
CA GLY A 60 10.92 11.19 34.05
C GLY A 60 10.35 10.13 33.11
N VAL A 61 10.54 10.26 31.79
CA VAL A 61 9.81 9.44 30.79
C VAL A 61 10.73 8.55 29.95
N PHE A 62 11.83 9.10 29.45
CA PHE A 62 12.62 8.47 28.38
C PHE A 62 13.97 7.92 28.86
N SER A 63 14.51 8.42 29.97
CA SER A 63 15.81 7.99 30.50
C SER A 63 15.84 6.49 30.83
N ASN A 64 17.03 5.89 30.83
CA ASN A 64 17.21 4.48 31.18
C ASN A 64 16.81 4.15 32.63
N GLY A 65 16.75 5.16 33.50
CA GLY A 65 16.35 5.01 34.91
C GLY A 65 14.86 5.17 35.17
N SER A 66 14.08 5.57 34.16
CA SER A 66 12.63 5.74 34.30
C SER A 66 11.91 4.39 34.19
N ASP A 67 10.93 4.17 35.07
CA ASP A 67 9.98 3.06 34.99
C ASP A 67 8.74 3.38 34.14
N PHE A 68 8.65 4.60 33.59
CA PHE A 68 7.46 5.12 32.94
C PHE A 68 6.99 4.22 31.80
N LEU A 69 7.90 3.84 30.89
CA LEU A 69 7.53 2.99 29.75
C LEU A 69 6.97 1.64 30.21
N LYS A 70 7.52 1.07 31.30
CA LYS A 70 6.99 -0.16 31.87
C LYS A 70 5.56 0.04 32.36
N ARG A 71 5.31 1.07 33.18
CA ARG A 71 3.95 1.40 33.66
C ARG A 71 2.98 1.69 32.52
N TYR A 72 3.44 2.37 31.47
CA TYR A 72 2.64 2.68 30.28
C TYR A 72 2.20 1.40 29.54
N HIS A 73 3.15 0.50 29.26
CA HIS A 73 2.86 -0.76 28.58
C HIS A 73 2.04 -1.73 29.46
N ASP A 74 2.28 -1.75 30.78
CA ASP A 74 1.46 -2.51 31.74
C ASP A 74 0.00 -2.04 31.71
N ARG A 75 -0.25 -0.72 31.65
CA ARG A 75 -1.60 -0.14 31.56
C ARG A 75 -2.29 -0.45 30.23
N ARG A 76 -1.51 -0.67 29.16
CA ARG A 76 -1.98 -1.15 27.86
C ARG A 76 -2.16 -2.67 27.81
N LYS A 77 -1.86 -3.39 28.89
CA LYS A 77 -1.91 -4.86 28.99
C LYS A 77 -0.97 -5.54 27.99
N GLU A 78 0.17 -4.90 27.71
CA GLU A 78 1.23 -5.44 26.88
C GLU A 78 2.22 -6.22 27.76
N THR A 79 2.80 -7.29 27.24
CA THR A 79 3.66 -8.21 28.01
C THR A 79 5.05 -8.30 27.43
N ASP A 80 5.97 -8.92 28.19
CA ASP A 80 7.34 -9.24 27.75
C ASP A 80 8.12 -8.01 27.26
N LEU A 81 7.92 -6.87 27.95
CA LEU A 81 8.60 -5.63 27.63
C LEU A 81 10.09 -5.72 27.91
N GLU A 82 10.88 -5.48 26.88
CA GLU A 82 12.32 -5.32 26.93
C GLU A 82 12.69 -3.94 26.38
N VAL A 83 13.22 -3.06 27.23
CA VAL A 83 13.68 -1.73 26.84
C VAL A 83 15.21 -1.75 26.77
N GLY A 84 15.75 -1.60 25.56
CA GLY A 84 17.18 -1.47 25.33
C GLY A 84 17.73 -0.16 25.90
N LYS A 85 19.01 -0.17 26.30
CA LYS A 85 19.70 1.05 26.74
C LYS A 85 19.91 2.01 25.59
N TRP A 86 19.84 3.31 25.87
CA TRP A 86 20.27 4.33 24.92
C TRP A 86 21.72 4.17 24.47
N VAL A 87 21.93 4.22 23.16
CA VAL A 87 23.21 4.41 22.52
C VAL A 87 23.31 5.87 22.09
N PHE A 88 24.09 6.65 22.83
CA PHE A 88 24.26 8.07 22.59
C PHE A 88 25.37 8.36 21.58
N LEU A 89 25.22 9.47 20.86
CA LEU A 89 26.35 10.10 20.18
C LEU A 89 27.23 10.83 21.22
N ASN A 90 28.50 11.12 20.88
CA ASN A 90 29.46 11.73 21.80
C ASN A 90 28.99 13.06 22.42
N ASP A 91 28.11 13.79 21.72
CA ASP A 91 27.56 15.06 22.18
C ASP A 91 26.40 14.91 23.19
N MET A 92 25.89 13.69 23.41
CA MET A 92 24.71 13.38 24.25
C MET A 92 23.43 14.13 23.83
N GLY A 93 23.43 14.76 22.65
CA GLY A 93 22.26 15.48 22.13
C GLY A 93 21.41 14.63 21.20
N SER A 94 21.85 13.41 20.91
CA SER A 94 21.07 12.46 20.14
C SER A 94 21.43 11.04 20.55
N GLY A 95 20.49 10.12 20.35
CA GLY A 95 20.70 8.70 20.57
C GLY A 95 19.59 7.85 19.99
N TYR A 96 19.80 6.53 20.03
CA TYR A 96 18.82 5.53 19.63
C TYR A 96 18.79 4.36 20.61
N ARG A 97 17.68 3.61 20.62
CA ARG A 97 17.53 2.34 21.34
C ARG A 97 16.52 1.45 20.63
N THR A 98 16.48 0.19 21.01
CA THR A 98 15.43 -0.75 20.61
C THR A 98 14.50 -1.03 21.76
N VAL A 99 13.23 -1.29 21.47
CA VAL A 99 12.24 -1.76 22.43
C VAL A 99 11.49 -2.92 21.80
N SER A 100 11.27 -4.00 22.54
CA SER A 100 10.46 -5.13 22.09
C SER A 100 9.45 -5.50 23.15
N LEU A 101 8.25 -5.88 22.71
CA LEU A 101 7.16 -6.32 23.58
C LEU A 101 6.18 -7.19 22.80
N VAL A 102 5.24 -7.80 23.51
CA VAL A 102 4.09 -8.51 22.94
C VAL A 102 2.84 -7.67 23.15
N THR A 103 2.12 -7.40 22.07
CA THR A 103 0.89 -6.60 22.07
C THR A 103 -0.25 -7.37 21.41
N VAL A 104 -1.48 -7.00 21.76
CA VAL A 104 -2.69 -7.55 21.13
C VAL A 104 -3.10 -6.62 20.00
N VAL A 105 -3.17 -7.13 18.77
CA VAL A 105 -3.65 -6.36 17.63
C VAL A 105 -5.02 -6.88 17.20
N ASP A 106 -5.94 -5.95 16.95
CA ASP A 106 -7.27 -6.26 16.40
C ASP A 106 -7.19 -6.58 14.90
N VAL A 107 -6.83 -7.83 14.62
CA VAL A 107 -6.83 -8.45 13.28
C VAL A 107 -8.19 -9.14 13.10
N PRO A 108 -8.72 -9.32 11.85
CA PRO A 108 -9.97 -10.04 11.59
C PRO A 108 -10.07 -11.46 12.18
N ARG A 109 -8.98 -12.00 12.72
CA ARG A 109 -8.97 -13.10 13.69
C ARG A 109 -8.71 -12.47 15.07
N ALA A 110 -9.76 -12.37 15.89
CA ALA A 110 -9.75 -11.65 17.16
C ALA A 110 -8.55 -11.99 18.05
N GLY A 111 -7.93 -10.95 18.64
CA GLY A 111 -7.08 -11.08 19.82
C GLY A 111 -5.72 -11.78 19.64
N SER A 112 -5.18 -11.85 18.42
CA SER A 112 -3.87 -12.46 18.22
C SER A 112 -2.77 -11.64 18.89
N LEU A 113 -2.06 -12.26 19.83
CA LEU A 113 -0.81 -11.75 20.37
C LEU A 113 0.23 -11.69 19.24
N THR A 114 0.87 -10.54 19.10
CA THR A 114 1.96 -10.35 18.14
C THR A 114 3.13 -9.66 18.81
N GLN A 115 4.33 -10.04 18.38
CA GLN A 115 5.52 -9.29 18.70
C GLN A 115 5.43 -7.89 18.06
N LEU A 116 5.81 -6.88 18.83
CA LEU A 116 6.02 -5.50 18.40
C LEU A 116 7.49 -5.17 18.64
N ASN A 117 8.18 -4.86 17.55
CA ASN A 117 9.58 -4.43 17.59
C ASN A 117 9.64 -2.95 17.25
N GLU A 118 10.29 -2.18 18.10
CA GLU A 118 10.41 -0.74 17.94
C GLU A 118 11.88 -0.30 17.92
N ALA A 119 12.16 0.67 17.07
CA ALA A 119 13.37 1.46 17.12
C ALA A 119 13.00 2.87 17.52
N HIS A 120 13.61 3.36 18.61
CA HIS A 120 13.43 4.73 19.10
C HIS A 120 14.68 5.52 18.78
N ARG A 121 14.52 6.79 18.40
CA ARG A 121 15.62 7.74 18.30
C ARG A 121 15.19 9.12 18.73
N PHE A 122 16.13 9.94 19.15
CA PHE A 122 15.86 11.33 19.47
C PHE A 122 16.97 12.25 19.00
N ALA A 123 16.62 13.53 18.85
CA ALA A 123 17.55 14.64 18.74
C ALA A 123 17.06 15.81 19.59
N TYR A 124 17.96 16.39 20.38
CA TYR A 124 17.72 17.53 21.25
C TYR A 124 18.57 18.71 20.81
N ALA A 125 17.93 19.73 20.23
CA ALA A 125 18.63 20.84 19.61
C ALA A 125 17.88 22.16 19.80
N MET A 126 18.63 23.26 19.73
CA MET A 126 18.12 24.61 19.70
C MET A 126 18.59 25.25 18.39
N PRO A 127 17.73 25.35 17.38
CA PRO A 127 18.05 26.05 16.14
C PRO A 127 18.39 27.53 16.42
N SER A 128 18.98 28.20 15.43
CA SER A 128 19.30 29.64 15.51
C SER A 128 18.08 30.55 15.73
N THR A 129 16.86 30.02 15.53
CA THR A 129 15.59 30.68 15.83
C THR A 129 15.28 30.79 17.33
N GLY A 130 16.03 30.09 18.18
CA GLY A 130 16.00 30.23 19.65
C GLY A 130 15.03 29.30 20.38
N ALA A 131 14.06 28.69 19.69
CA ALA A 131 13.19 27.69 20.29
C ALA A 131 13.96 26.38 20.54
N VAL A 132 13.73 25.73 21.67
CA VAL A 132 14.32 24.44 22.01
C VAL A 132 13.40 23.34 21.53
N THR A 133 13.95 22.35 20.83
CA THR A 133 13.19 21.21 20.31
C THR A 133 13.84 19.89 20.71
N LEU A 134 13.08 19.03 21.36
CA LEU A 134 13.36 17.59 21.46
C LEU A 134 12.44 16.87 20.49
N LEU A 135 13.02 16.30 19.45
CA LEU A 135 12.33 15.44 18.50
C LEU A 135 12.56 13.99 18.88
N TYR A 136 11.48 13.27 19.15
CA TYR A 136 11.50 11.84 19.46
C TYR A 136 10.75 11.07 18.39
N GLN A 137 11.37 10.03 17.83
CA GLN A 137 10.79 9.24 16.75
C GLN A 137 10.77 7.76 17.13
N ILE A 138 9.59 7.16 16.97
CA ILE A 138 9.35 5.73 17.17
C ILE A 138 9.02 5.13 15.82
N SER A 139 9.70 4.06 15.47
CA SER A 139 9.41 3.22 14.31
C SER A 139 9.05 1.84 14.81
N SER A 140 7.82 1.40 14.57
CA SER A 140 7.30 0.13 15.10
C SER A 140 6.91 -0.82 13.98
N GLN A 141 7.18 -2.11 14.19
CA GLN A 141 6.86 -3.17 13.27
C GLN A 141 6.22 -4.36 13.99
N THR A 142 5.11 -4.84 13.43
CA THR A 142 4.38 -6.03 13.89
C THR A 142 4.51 -7.14 12.85
N PRO A 143 5.64 -7.86 12.78
CA PRO A 143 5.96 -8.74 11.66
C PRO A 143 4.93 -9.86 11.43
N ASN A 144 4.22 -10.28 12.48
CA ASN A 144 3.33 -11.44 12.47
C ASN A 144 1.88 -11.11 12.08
N VAL A 145 1.52 -9.82 11.90
CA VAL A 145 0.18 -9.47 11.39
C VAL A 145 0.12 -9.63 9.87
N PRO A 146 -1.08 -9.72 9.25
CA PRO A 146 -1.21 -9.80 7.80
C PRO A 146 -0.46 -8.67 7.09
N ALA A 147 0.52 -9.05 6.27
CA ALA A 147 1.45 -8.15 5.60
C ALA A 147 2.21 -7.18 6.54
N GLY A 148 2.45 -7.55 7.80
CA GLY A 148 3.20 -6.77 8.79
C GLY A 148 4.67 -6.51 8.42
N GLN A 149 5.21 -7.28 7.47
CA GLN A 149 6.53 -7.04 6.86
C GLN A 149 6.50 -6.01 5.72
N SER A 150 5.31 -5.65 5.24
CA SER A 150 5.14 -4.74 4.08
C SER A 150 5.03 -3.27 4.46
N PHE A 151 4.87 -2.97 5.75
CA PHE A 151 4.80 -1.62 6.28
C PHE A 151 5.33 -1.57 7.71
N ARG A 152 5.51 -0.36 8.19
CA ARG A 152 5.77 -0.04 9.60
C ARG A 152 4.93 1.14 10.02
N THR A 153 4.68 1.29 11.31
CA THR A 153 4.11 2.52 11.88
C THR A 153 5.23 3.43 12.32
N GLU A 154 5.04 4.72 12.18
CA GLU A 154 5.99 5.72 12.65
C GLU A 154 5.23 6.78 13.44
N ALA A 155 5.76 7.14 14.61
CA ALA A 155 5.31 8.27 15.40
C ALA A 155 6.45 9.26 15.63
N PHE A 156 6.09 10.53 15.62
CA PHE A 156 6.95 11.67 15.89
C PHE A 156 6.33 12.41 17.07
N LEU A 157 7.08 12.53 18.16
CA LEU A 157 6.73 13.39 19.27
C LEU A 157 7.64 14.61 19.15
N GLU A 158 7.04 15.76 18.85
CA GLU A 158 7.75 17.03 18.81
C GLU A 158 7.50 17.74 20.14
N VAL A 159 8.57 17.91 20.90
CA VAL A 159 8.54 18.63 22.17
C VAL A 159 9.25 19.96 21.98
N THR A 160 8.53 21.06 22.13
CA THR A 160 9.06 22.41 21.94
C THR A 160 9.01 23.22 23.23
N ALA A 161 9.97 24.11 23.45
CA ALA A 161 9.98 25.06 24.56
C ALA A 161 10.61 26.40 24.12
N GLY A 162 10.17 27.50 24.70
CA GLY A 162 10.73 28.82 24.41
C GLY A 162 12.17 29.02 24.93
N SER A 163 12.62 28.18 25.86
CA SER A 163 13.97 28.17 26.41
C SER A 163 14.25 26.81 27.08
N LEU A 164 15.51 26.56 27.51
CA LEU A 164 15.90 25.32 28.19
C LEU A 164 15.14 25.06 29.50
N ASN A 165 14.73 26.14 30.17
CA ASN A 165 14.00 26.10 31.44
C ASN A 165 12.51 26.44 31.28
N GLY A 166 12.05 26.60 30.04
CA GLY A 166 10.66 26.92 29.74
C GLY A 166 9.74 25.70 29.85
N ASP A 167 8.45 25.98 29.97
CA ASP A 167 7.40 24.97 29.83
C ASP A 167 7.46 24.33 28.45
N CYS A 168 7.31 23.00 28.40
CA CYS A 168 7.32 22.27 27.15
C CYS A 168 5.91 22.04 26.60
N THR A 169 5.81 22.02 25.28
CA THR A 169 4.60 21.65 24.54
C THR A 169 4.89 20.38 23.77
N ILE A 170 4.02 19.38 23.87
CA ILE A 170 4.16 18.09 23.18
C ILE A 170 3.08 17.96 22.11
N GLY A 171 3.47 17.81 20.86
CA GLY A 171 2.60 17.35 19.77
C GLY A 171 2.99 15.94 19.33
N ILE A 172 2.03 15.16 18.81
CA ILE A 172 2.30 13.81 18.33
C ILE A 172 1.68 13.59 16.95
N TRP A 173 2.51 13.22 15.98
CA TRP A 173 2.12 12.91 14.61
C TRP A 173 2.48 11.48 14.28
N GLY A 174 1.68 10.83 13.45
CA GLY A 174 1.94 9.44 13.09
C GLY A 174 1.33 8.98 11.79
N GLY A 175 1.71 7.77 11.40
CA GLY A 175 1.15 7.10 10.23
C GLY A 175 1.95 5.89 9.80
N CYS A 176 1.46 5.22 8.75
CA CYS A 176 2.14 4.05 8.21
C CYS A 176 3.12 4.42 7.10
N LYS A 177 4.26 3.74 7.07
CA LYS A 177 5.24 3.83 6.00
C LYS A 177 5.26 2.53 5.20
N LYS A 178 5.00 2.65 3.90
CA LYS A 178 5.11 1.56 2.93
C LYS A 178 6.57 1.08 2.83
N MET A 179 6.78 -0.22 3.01
CA MET A 179 8.07 -0.90 2.83
C MET A 179 8.08 -1.81 1.60
N SER A 180 6.94 -2.36 1.19
CA SER A 180 6.81 -3.14 -0.05
C SER A 180 5.46 -2.92 -0.75
N MET A 181 5.32 -3.43 -1.98
CA MET A 181 4.09 -3.30 -2.76
C MET A 181 2.88 -3.99 -2.12
N ALA A 182 3.10 -5.02 -1.30
CA ALA A 182 2.02 -5.73 -0.61
C ALA A 182 1.19 -4.82 0.30
N PHE A 183 1.78 -3.75 0.85
CA PHE A 183 1.05 -2.81 1.68
C PHE A 183 -0.03 -2.05 0.91
N SER A 184 0.20 -1.73 -0.37
CA SER A 184 -0.77 -0.99 -1.17
C SER A 184 -2.10 -1.72 -1.31
N ALA A 185 -2.10 -3.05 -1.26
CA ALA A 185 -3.33 -3.85 -1.31
C ALA A 185 -4.16 -3.77 -0.01
N ILE A 186 -3.53 -3.46 1.13
CA ILE A 186 -4.19 -3.44 2.45
C ILE A 186 -4.24 -2.04 3.09
N GLN A 187 -3.59 -1.05 2.47
CA GLN A 187 -3.36 0.29 3.04
C GLN A 187 -4.65 0.96 3.51
N TYR A 188 -5.74 0.84 2.74
CA TYR A 188 -7.03 1.44 3.08
C TYR A 188 -7.66 0.87 4.35
N MET A 189 -7.30 -0.37 4.75
CA MET A 189 -7.73 -0.97 6.02
C MET A 189 -6.71 -0.75 7.13
N ALA A 190 -5.43 -0.92 6.81
CA ALA A 190 -4.35 -0.90 7.80
C ALA A 190 -4.10 0.51 8.35
N VAL A 191 -4.11 1.55 7.50
CA VAL A 191 -3.81 2.93 7.93
C VAL A 191 -4.82 3.45 8.95
N PRO A 192 -6.15 3.41 8.72
CA PRO A 192 -7.10 3.93 9.70
C PRO A 192 -7.07 3.14 11.02
N ARG A 193 -6.86 1.82 10.97
CA ARG A 193 -6.73 0.98 12.17
C ARG A 193 -5.50 1.34 12.99
N ALA A 194 -4.34 1.40 12.34
CA ALA A 194 -3.09 1.77 12.98
C ALA A 194 -3.16 3.18 13.59
N ILE A 195 -3.68 4.16 12.85
CA ILE A 195 -3.86 5.53 13.35
C ILE A 195 -4.74 5.56 14.58
N ARG A 196 -5.90 4.88 14.58
CA ARG A 196 -6.79 4.87 15.77
C ARG A 196 -6.11 4.26 16.99
N GLU A 197 -5.42 3.14 16.82
CA GLU A 197 -4.70 2.47 17.91
C GLU A 197 -3.55 3.34 18.44
N MET A 198 -2.75 3.92 17.54
CA MET A 198 -1.66 4.83 17.90
C MET A 198 -2.20 6.07 18.62
N THR A 199 -3.26 6.71 18.12
CA THR A 199 -3.90 7.86 18.79
C THR A 199 -4.37 7.49 20.19
N ALA A 200 -5.01 6.34 20.38
CA ALA A 200 -5.42 5.88 21.70
C ALA A 200 -4.22 5.66 22.64
N GLY A 201 -3.16 5.01 22.15
CA GLY A 201 -1.93 4.78 22.92
C GLY A 201 -1.21 6.05 23.31
N TYR A 202 -0.95 6.95 22.35
CA TYR A 202 -0.25 8.19 22.63
C TYR A 202 -1.09 9.18 23.46
N ARG A 203 -2.42 9.14 23.36
CA ARG A 203 -3.30 9.86 24.29
C ARG A 203 -3.09 9.39 25.72
N LEU A 204 -3.11 8.07 25.95
CA LEU A 204 -2.86 7.49 27.27
C LEU A 204 -1.45 7.83 27.78
N MET A 205 -0.44 7.75 26.91
CA MET A 205 0.93 8.13 27.25
C MET A 205 0.98 9.56 27.76
N LEU A 206 0.41 10.52 27.03
CA LEU A 206 0.45 11.93 27.41
C LEU A 206 -0.36 12.22 28.68
N GLN A 207 -1.49 11.53 28.89
CA GLN A 207 -2.24 11.60 30.14
C GLN A 207 -1.38 11.15 31.33
N MET A 208 -0.72 10.00 31.22
CA MET A 208 0.19 9.52 32.27
C MET A 208 1.38 10.46 32.52
N ILE A 209 1.97 11.01 31.46
CA ILE A 209 3.05 12.01 31.59
C ILE A 209 2.55 13.23 32.38
N SER A 210 1.35 13.72 32.05
CA SER A 210 0.77 14.88 32.73
C SER A 210 0.46 14.60 34.20
N GLU A 211 -0.07 13.41 34.51
CA GLU A 211 -0.32 12.94 35.88
C GLU A 211 0.98 12.88 36.69
N ASP A 212 2.02 12.23 36.16
CA ASP A 212 3.29 12.02 36.87
C ASP A 212 4.08 13.32 37.06
N LEU A 213 4.11 14.20 36.04
CA LEU A 213 5.00 15.37 36.07
C LEU A 213 4.33 16.64 36.58
N MET A 214 3.00 16.75 36.47
CA MET A 214 2.27 17.94 36.93
C MET A 214 1.36 17.66 38.13
N GLY A 215 1.14 16.39 38.49
CA GLY A 215 0.21 15.99 39.54
C GLY A 215 -1.28 16.12 39.15
N ASN A 216 -1.58 16.61 37.95
CA ASN A 216 -2.94 16.79 37.43
C ASN A 216 -3.03 16.28 35.99
N ALA A 217 -4.05 15.47 35.69
CA ALA A 217 -4.28 14.98 34.34
C ALA A 217 -4.72 16.12 33.41
N VAL A 218 -3.98 16.36 32.32
CA VAL A 218 -4.41 17.28 31.26
C VAL A 218 -5.44 16.58 30.40
N LYS A 219 -6.50 17.30 30.03
CA LYS A 219 -7.42 16.83 28.99
C LYS A 219 -6.70 16.88 27.64
N VAL A 220 -6.23 15.72 27.19
CA VAL A 220 -5.56 15.56 25.90
C VAL A 220 -6.62 15.48 24.79
N SER A 221 -6.73 16.54 24.00
CA SER A 221 -7.59 16.56 22.81
C SER A 221 -6.91 15.81 21.66
N ALA A 222 -7.57 14.76 21.17
CA ALA A 222 -7.28 14.26 19.83
C ALA A 222 -8.07 15.11 18.82
N GLU A 223 -7.51 15.41 17.65
CA GLU A 223 -8.19 16.22 16.64
C GLU A 223 -9.53 15.62 16.15
N ASP A 224 -9.78 14.33 16.41
CA ASP A 224 -11.06 13.68 16.09
C ASP A 224 -12.19 14.04 17.10
N GLU A 225 -11.94 14.79 18.20
CA GLU A 225 -12.91 15.09 19.27
C GLU A 225 -13.56 16.48 19.26
N ASP A 226 -13.13 17.45 18.44
CA ASP A 226 -13.72 18.81 18.40
C ASP A 226 -14.94 18.93 17.46
N GLY A 227 -15.75 17.87 17.39
CA GLY A 227 -17.00 17.82 16.63
C GLY A 227 -18.28 17.71 17.46
N ASN A 228 -18.21 17.48 18.78
CA ASN A 228 -19.43 17.39 19.59
C ASN A 228 -19.16 17.64 21.08
N VAL A 229 -19.34 18.88 21.53
CA VAL A 229 -19.32 19.22 22.95
C VAL A 229 -20.70 18.96 23.54
N GLY A 230 -20.80 17.95 24.40
CA GLY A 230 -21.94 17.71 25.28
C GLY A 230 -21.46 17.12 26.61
N VAL A 231 -21.68 17.86 27.69
CA VAL A 231 -21.19 17.60 29.05
C VAL A 231 -22.15 16.67 29.82
N GLN A 232 -21.56 15.93 30.78
CA GLN A 232 -22.11 15.37 32.03
C GLN A 232 -22.67 13.92 32.08
N GLY A 233 -22.12 13.16 33.03
CA GLY A 233 -22.94 12.45 34.03
C GLY A 233 -22.85 10.92 34.09
N GLU A 234 -22.09 10.42 35.07
CA GLU A 234 -22.23 9.18 35.85
C GLU A 234 -22.62 7.82 35.22
N ALA A 235 -21.79 6.84 35.58
CA ALA A 235 -21.99 5.39 35.63
C ALA A 235 -23.40 4.82 35.35
N LYS A 236 -23.49 3.96 34.33
CA LYS A 236 -24.21 2.68 34.42
C LYS A 236 -23.85 1.72 33.29
N GLU A 237 -24.10 0.45 33.59
CA GLU A 237 -23.73 -0.77 32.87
C GLU A 237 -24.02 -0.78 31.38
N ALA A 238 -23.23 -1.60 30.69
CA ALA A 238 -23.39 -2.00 29.32
C ALA A 238 -24.80 -2.54 29.06
N ASP A 239 -25.52 -1.89 28.14
CA ASP A 239 -26.59 -2.53 27.39
C ASP A 239 -26.39 -2.24 25.90
N TYR A 240 -26.55 -3.29 25.10
CA TYR A 240 -26.46 -3.27 23.65
C TYR A 240 -27.69 -2.54 23.11
N GLY A 241 -27.50 -1.37 22.49
CA GLY A 241 -28.60 -0.59 21.93
C GLY A 241 -28.14 0.39 20.86
N ASP A 242 -28.44 0.01 19.62
CA ASP A 242 -28.60 0.74 18.36
C ASP A 242 -28.06 2.17 18.14
N ALA A 243 -27.60 2.35 16.91
CA ALA A 243 -26.86 3.46 16.34
C ALA A 243 -27.59 4.82 16.39
N GLY A 244 -26.87 5.83 16.83
CA GLY A 244 -27.12 7.24 16.53
C GLY A 244 -26.00 7.84 15.68
N THR A 245 -26.17 7.79 14.36
CA THR A 245 -25.70 8.77 13.36
C THR A 245 -24.25 9.30 13.48
N TYR A 246 -23.29 8.43 13.20
CA TYR A 246 -22.27 8.78 12.19
C TYR A 246 -22.78 8.23 10.87
N GLN A 247 -22.87 9.09 9.85
CA GLN A 247 -23.22 8.66 8.50
C GLN A 247 -22.07 7.78 8.00
N ALA A 248 -22.11 6.50 8.34
CA ALA A 248 -21.39 5.45 7.66
C ALA A 248 -21.62 5.71 6.17
N PRO A 249 -20.59 5.60 5.29
CA PRO A 249 -20.85 5.59 3.87
C PRO A 249 -21.94 4.56 3.66
N SER A 250 -23.12 5.02 3.19
CA SER A 250 -24.35 4.22 3.15
C SER A 250 -24.01 2.79 2.71
N MET A 251 -24.61 1.76 3.29
CA MET A 251 -24.34 0.37 2.85
C MET A 251 -24.45 0.23 1.31
N LEU A 252 -25.23 1.10 0.69
CA LEU A 252 -25.31 1.34 -0.76
C LEU A 252 -24.00 1.82 -1.40
N PHE A 253 -23.28 2.77 -0.82
CA PHE A 253 -21.96 3.23 -1.29
C PHE A 253 -20.88 2.17 -1.12
N GLN A 254 -20.82 1.48 0.02
CA GLN A 254 -19.91 0.34 0.20
C GLN A 254 -20.25 -0.81 -0.77
N GLY A 255 -21.53 -1.10 -0.98
CA GLY A 255 -21.99 -2.07 -1.96
C GLY A 255 -21.65 -1.68 -3.41
N LEU A 256 -21.81 -0.40 -3.76
CA LEU A 256 -21.44 0.13 -5.09
C LEU A 256 -19.93 0.08 -5.33
N MET A 257 -19.12 0.40 -4.32
CA MET A 257 -17.66 0.31 -4.42
C MET A 257 -17.18 -1.14 -4.51
N LEU A 258 -17.83 -2.07 -3.80
CA LEU A 258 -17.55 -3.50 -3.92
C LEU A 258 -17.94 -4.02 -5.31
N MET A 259 -19.10 -3.63 -5.83
CA MET A 259 -19.52 -3.97 -7.19
C MET A 259 -18.56 -3.39 -8.23
N LEU A 260 -18.11 -2.14 -8.06
CA LEU A 260 -17.12 -1.53 -8.95
C LEU A 260 -15.79 -2.31 -8.91
N ALA A 261 -15.29 -2.64 -7.71
CA ALA A 261 -14.08 -3.43 -7.56
C ALA A 261 -14.23 -4.81 -8.22
N LEU A 262 -15.40 -5.44 -8.12
CA LEU A 262 -15.68 -6.73 -8.70
C LEU A 262 -15.77 -6.65 -10.24
N VAL A 263 -16.42 -5.61 -10.78
CA VAL A 263 -16.47 -5.34 -12.23
C VAL A 263 -15.09 -5.06 -12.80
N VAL A 264 -14.29 -4.23 -12.12
CA VAL A 264 -12.90 -3.94 -12.54
C VAL A 264 -12.04 -5.20 -12.47
N THR A 265 -12.19 -6.01 -11.42
CA THR A 265 -11.44 -7.27 -11.29
C THR A 265 -11.83 -8.25 -12.40
N ILE A 266 -13.12 -8.39 -12.72
CA ILE A 266 -13.59 -9.20 -13.85
C ILE A 266 -13.09 -8.62 -15.17
N ALA A 267 -13.09 -7.30 -15.35
CA ALA A 267 -12.58 -6.66 -16.56
C ALA A 267 -11.08 -6.94 -16.74
N ILE A 268 -10.29 -6.87 -15.67
CA ILE A 268 -8.86 -7.19 -15.68
C ILE A 268 -8.64 -8.68 -15.95
N LEU A 269 -9.39 -9.57 -15.29
CA LEU A 269 -9.30 -11.02 -15.53
C LEU A 269 -9.69 -11.39 -16.97
N CYS A 270 -10.74 -10.77 -17.51
CA CYS A 270 -11.14 -10.91 -18.90
C CYS A 270 -10.03 -10.41 -19.83
N SER A 271 -9.45 -9.24 -19.54
CA SER A 271 -8.36 -8.64 -20.32
C SER A 271 -7.10 -9.51 -20.33
N ILE A 272 -6.74 -10.09 -19.18
CA ILE A 272 -5.63 -11.05 -19.06
C ILE A 272 -5.95 -12.35 -19.81
N SER A 273 -7.21 -12.83 -19.78
CA SER A 273 -7.62 -14.01 -20.55
C SER A 273 -7.53 -13.76 -22.06
N THR A 274 -7.91 -12.56 -22.50
CA THR A 274 -7.85 -12.13 -23.90
C THR A 274 -6.40 -11.98 -24.32
N LEU A 275 -5.54 -11.35 -23.51
CA LEU A 275 -4.09 -11.26 -23.76
C LEU A 275 -3.44 -12.65 -23.86
N ARG A 276 -3.83 -13.61 -23.01
CA ARG A 276 -3.33 -15.00 -23.08
C ARG A 276 -3.81 -15.72 -24.35
N LYS A 277 -5.06 -15.50 -24.77
CA LYS A 277 -5.60 -16.08 -26.02
C LYS A 277 -4.96 -15.45 -27.25
N THR A 278 -4.83 -14.13 -27.28
CA THR A 278 -4.14 -13.40 -28.34
C THR A 278 -2.68 -13.79 -28.41
N SER A 279 -1.97 -13.91 -27.28
CA SER A 279 -0.59 -14.40 -27.24
C SER A 279 -0.46 -15.84 -27.77
N ARG A 280 -1.40 -16.74 -27.46
CA ARG A 280 -1.41 -18.10 -28.06
C ARG A 280 -1.64 -18.07 -29.57
N ILE A 281 -2.54 -17.22 -30.05
CA ILE A 281 -2.82 -17.06 -31.48
C ILE A 281 -1.61 -16.44 -32.18
N THR A 282 -1.00 -15.40 -31.62
CA THR A 282 0.23 -14.79 -32.14
C THR A 282 1.40 -15.78 -32.13
N ASN A 283 1.53 -16.61 -31.09
CA ASN A 283 2.56 -17.65 -31.04
C ASN A 283 2.29 -18.81 -32.02
N MET A 284 1.03 -19.15 -32.30
CA MET A 284 0.69 -20.11 -33.37
C MET A 284 0.99 -19.54 -34.76
N ILE A 285 0.64 -18.28 -35.00
CA ILE A 285 0.92 -17.59 -36.27
C ILE A 285 2.43 -17.38 -36.44
N SER A 286 3.15 -17.03 -35.37
CA SER A 286 4.61 -16.89 -35.41
C SER A 286 5.29 -18.25 -35.57
N ALA A 287 4.79 -19.32 -34.95
CA ALA A 287 5.31 -20.68 -35.17
C ALA A 287 5.06 -21.17 -36.61
N GLN A 288 3.97 -20.73 -37.25
CA GLN A 288 3.72 -21.01 -38.67
C GLN A 288 4.56 -20.14 -39.63
N LEU A 289 4.93 -18.92 -39.22
CA LEU A 289 5.75 -18.00 -40.02
C LEU A 289 7.27 -18.18 -39.81
N LEU A 290 7.71 -18.62 -38.63
CA LEU A 290 9.12 -18.88 -38.28
C LEU A 290 9.48 -20.37 -38.33
N GLY A 291 8.50 -21.28 -38.28
CA GLY A 291 8.68 -22.73 -38.48
C GLY A 291 8.79 -23.13 -39.94
N GLY A 292 9.49 -22.32 -40.73
CA GLY A 292 10.02 -22.76 -42.01
C GLY A 292 11.13 -23.77 -41.76
N ASP A 293 10.91 -24.99 -42.23
CA ASP A 293 11.78 -26.17 -42.22
C ASP A 293 11.93 -26.91 -40.88
N VAL A 294 11.43 -28.16 -40.86
CA VAL A 294 12.27 -29.38 -40.94
C VAL A 294 11.37 -30.64 -40.82
N HIS A 295 11.38 -31.48 -41.87
CA HIS A 295 10.67 -32.76 -42.14
C HIS A 295 9.33 -32.63 -42.91
N GLY A 296 9.19 -33.01 -44.19
CA GLY A 296 10.10 -33.62 -45.15
C GLY A 296 9.27 -33.97 -46.40
N GLY A 297 9.84 -33.76 -47.60
CA GLY A 297 9.22 -34.21 -48.86
C GLY A 297 9.12 -33.13 -49.94
N SER A 298 10.28 -32.82 -50.54
CA SER A 298 10.48 -32.45 -51.96
C SER A 298 9.22 -32.20 -52.80
N VAL A 299 8.99 -30.96 -53.27
CA VAL A 299 9.33 -30.50 -54.64
C VAL A 299 9.03 -29.00 -54.71
N ARG A 300 10.09 -28.24 -54.96
CA ARG A 300 10.08 -26.83 -55.35
C ARG A 300 9.59 -26.76 -56.81
N GLY A 301 8.51 -26.03 -57.08
CA GLY A 301 7.98 -25.83 -58.44
C GLY A 301 7.54 -24.39 -58.63
N SER A 302 8.32 -23.66 -59.42
CA SER A 302 8.21 -22.25 -59.78
C SER A 302 6.87 -21.87 -60.42
N LEU A 303 6.40 -20.67 -60.05
CA LEU A 303 5.17 -20.02 -60.50
C LEU A 303 5.29 -19.30 -61.86
N SER A 304 6.19 -19.68 -62.77
CA SER A 304 6.52 -18.81 -63.92
C SER A 304 6.74 -19.47 -65.29
N GLU A 305 6.40 -20.74 -65.51
CA GLU A 305 6.77 -21.40 -66.77
C GLU A 305 5.71 -22.40 -67.26
N ASN A 306 4.57 -21.88 -67.78
CA ASN A 306 3.78 -22.46 -68.89
C ASN A 306 2.42 -21.78 -69.06
N LEU A 307 2.44 -20.45 -69.22
CA LEU A 307 1.26 -19.66 -69.59
C LEU A 307 1.12 -19.45 -71.11
N ASN A 308 1.94 -20.07 -71.97
CA ASN A 308 1.86 -20.01 -73.43
C ASN A 308 2.29 -21.39 -73.97
N SER A 309 1.69 -22.11 -74.92
CA SER A 309 0.67 -21.92 -75.97
C SER A 309 0.45 -23.33 -76.63
N PRO A 310 -0.20 -23.51 -77.80
CA PRO A 310 -1.49 -23.05 -78.31
C PRO A 310 -2.46 -24.22 -78.64
N SER A 311 -3.71 -23.84 -78.88
CA SER A 311 -4.76 -24.64 -79.52
C SER A 311 -4.38 -25.16 -80.91
N SER A 312 -4.70 -26.42 -81.24
CA SER A 312 -4.91 -26.88 -82.62
C SER A 312 -6.31 -27.48 -82.79
N THR A 313 -7.06 -26.82 -83.67
CA THR A 313 -8.35 -27.17 -84.27
C THR A 313 -8.47 -28.60 -84.81
N GLY A 314 -9.65 -29.20 -84.72
CA GLY A 314 -10.02 -30.37 -85.54
C GLY A 314 -11.19 -31.18 -84.98
N ALA A 315 -12.22 -31.36 -85.79
CA ALA A 315 -13.49 -32.00 -85.46
C ALA A 315 -13.39 -33.49 -85.08
N GLY A 316 -14.42 -33.99 -84.38
CA GLY A 316 -14.71 -35.42 -84.26
C GLY A 316 -14.57 -35.97 -82.84
N ALA A 317 -15.64 -36.62 -82.38
CA ALA A 317 -15.79 -37.18 -81.05
C ALA A 317 -14.66 -38.16 -80.65
N ALA A 318 -14.02 -37.89 -79.52
CA ALA A 318 -13.66 -38.88 -78.51
C ALA A 318 -13.14 -38.11 -77.28
N ARG A 319 -13.78 -38.26 -76.12
CA ARG A 319 -13.13 -37.98 -74.84
C ARG A 319 -11.91 -38.91 -74.76
N GLY A 320 -10.72 -38.39 -75.08
CA GLY A 320 -9.49 -39.12 -74.85
C GLY A 320 -9.43 -39.52 -73.37
N PRO A 321 -8.99 -40.76 -73.05
CA PRO A 321 -8.87 -41.16 -71.66
C PRO A 321 -7.97 -40.15 -70.96
N PHE A 322 -8.46 -39.58 -69.85
CA PHE A 322 -7.68 -38.70 -68.99
C PHE A 322 -6.34 -39.38 -68.75
N THR A 323 -5.26 -38.83 -69.30
CA THR A 323 -3.93 -39.38 -69.04
C THR A 323 -3.70 -39.25 -67.54
N GLN A 324 -3.11 -40.28 -66.93
CA GLN A 324 -2.90 -40.35 -65.47
C GLN A 324 -2.27 -39.06 -64.93
N ASP A 325 -1.42 -38.42 -65.72
CA ASP A 325 -0.78 -37.13 -65.40
C ASP A 325 -1.77 -35.95 -65.39
N GLN A 326 -2.75 -35.90 -66.30
CA GLN A 326 -3.83 -34.91 -66.23
C GLN A 326 -4.73 -35.13 -65.01
N ALA A 327 -5.11 -36.37 -64.71
CA ALA A 327 -5.93 -36.69 -63.54
C ALA A 327 -5.23 -36.30 -62.22
N LEU A 328 -3.91 -36.55 -62.13
CA LEU A 328 -3.10 -36.13 -60.99
C LEU A 328 -3.01 -34.61 -60.85
N ARG A 329 -2.85 -33.87 -61.96
CA ARG A 329 -2.84 -32.39 -61.93
C ARG A 329 -4.20 -31.81 -61.52
N TYR A 330 -5.30 -32.39 -61.97
CA TYR A 330 -6.64 -31.98 -61.54
C TYR A 330 -6.89 -32.30 -60.06
N ALA A 331 -6.50 -33.48 -59.58
CA ALA A 331 -6.60 -33.84 -58.18
C ALA A 331 -5.73 -32.95 -57.28
N ALA A 332 -4.50 -32.62 -57.70
CA ALA A 332 -3.63 -31.70 -56.98
C ALA A 332 -4.22 -30.28 -56.91
N ARG A 333 -4.80 -29.79 -58.02
CA ARG A 333 -5.46 -28.48 -58.06
C ARG A 333 -6.70 -28.45 -57.18
N ASP A 334 -7.50 -29.51 -57.18
CA ASP A 334 -8.70 -29.59 -56.35
C ASP A 334 -8.35 -29.71 -54.86
N ALA A 335 -7.33 -30.50 -54.51
CA ALA A 335 -6.80 -30.57 -53.14
C ALA A 335 -6.27 -29.20 -52.65
N GLN A 336 -5.59 -28.45 -53.52
CA GLN A 336 -5.17 -27.08 -53.20
C GLN A 336 -6.36 -26.15 -52.99
N ILE A 337 -7.37 -26.19 -53.86
CA ILE A 337 -8.58 -25.37 -53.73
C ILE A 337 -9.34 -25.71 -52.43
N GLN A 338 -9.46 -26.99 -52.10
CA GLN A 338 -10.08 -27.43 -50.85
C GLN A 338 -9.29 -26.97 -49.63
N SER A 339 -7.95 -27.03 -49.68
CA SER A 339 -7.09 -26.52 -48.59
C SER A 339 -7.26 -25.01 -48.38
N LEU A 340 -7.39 -24.23 -49.46
CA LEU A 340 -7.62 -22.79 -49.41
C LEU A 340 -9.02 -22.46 -48.87
N ARG A 341 -10.04 -23.22 -49.28
CA ARG A 341 -11.41 -23.07 -48.76
C ARG A 341 -11.48 -23.37 -47.27
N TYR A 342 -10.79 -24.42 -46.82
CA TYR A 342 -10.73 -24.77 -45.41
C TYR A 342 -10.08 -23.65 -44.59
N ARG A 343 -8.90 -23.16 -45.02
CA ARG A 343 -8.21 -22.02 -44.38
C ARG A 343 -9.06 -20.75 -44.37
N TRP A 344 -9.80 -20.49 -45.45
CA TRP A 344 -10.68 -19.32 -45.53
C TRP A 344 -11.85 -19.41 -44.55
N ILE A 345 -12.47 -20.58 -44.40
CA ILE A 345 -13.55 -20.81 -43.42
C ILE A 345 -13.00 -20.66 -42.00
N GLU A 346 -11.82 -21.20 -41.71
CA GLU A 346 -11.17 -21.09 -40.40
C GLU A 346 -10.82 -19.63 -40.04
N GLN A 347 -10.30 -18.87 -41.01
CA GLN A 347 -10.07 -17.43 -40.85
C GLN A 347 -11.37 -16.66 -40.62
N ARG A 348 -12.44 -16.99 -41.32
CA ARG A 348 -13.75 -16.33 -41.15
C ARG A 348 -14.34 -16.55 -39.76
N VAL A 349 -14.21 -17.76 -39.21
CA VAL A 349 -14.63 -18.06 -37.83
C VAL A 349 -13.80 -17.28 -36.82
N THR A 350 -12.49 -17.16 -37.07
CA THR A 350 -11.57 -16.43 -36.20
C THR A 350 -11.88 -14.93 -36.20
N ILE A 351 -12.15 -14.34 -37.37
CA ILE A 351 -12.55 -12.94 -37.53
C ILE A 351 -13.88 -12.69 -36.80
N HIS A 352 -14.88 -13.55 -36.98
CA HIS A 352 -16.18 -13.38 -36.33
C HIS A 352 -16.07 -13.45 -34.80
N ASN A 353 -15.21 -14.32 -34.27
CA ASN A 353 -14.93 -14.38 -32.84
C ASN A 353 -14.22 -13.10 -32.32
N LEU A 354 -13.31 -12.53 -33.10
CA LEU A 354 -12.66 -11.26 -32.75
C LEU A 354 -13.65 -10.09 -32.77
N GLU A 355 -14.53 -10.03 -33.77
CA GLU A 355 -15.61 -9.03 -33.84
C GLU A 355 -16.55 -9.11 -32.63
N ALA A 356 -16.95 -10.33 -32.23
CA ALA A 356 -17.78 -10.53 -31.05
C ALA A 356 -17.07 -10.10 -29.74
N ILE A 357 -15.77 -10.34 -29.62
CA ILE A 357 -14.96 -9.91 -28.48
C ILE A 357 -14.83 -8.39 -28.44
N VAL A 358 -14.56 -7.74 -29.58
CA VAL A 358 -14.48 -6.28 -29.70
C VAL A 358 -15.83 -5.64 -29.37
N GLY A 359 -16.94 -6.19 -29.87
CA GLY A 359 -18.28 -5.73 -29.52
C GLY A 359 -18.55 -5.79 -28.01
N ARG A 360 -18.14 -6.88 -27.35
CA ARG A 360 -18.30 -7.03 -25.89
C ARG A 360 -17.44 -6.05 -25.09
N LEU A 361 -16.21 -5.78 -25.55
CA LEU A 361 -15.32 -4.77 -24.95
C LEU A 361 -15.89 -3.35 -25.11
N TRP A 362 -16.43 -3.04 -26.28
CA TRP A 362 -17.06 -1.76 -26.55
C TRP A 362 -18.26 -1.53 -25.63
N TRP A 363 -19.14 -2.53 -25.47
CA TRP A 363 -20.25 -2.48 -24.51
C TRP A 363 -19.78 -2.27 -23.06
N MET A 364 -18.75 -3.00 -22.61
CA MET A 364 -18.21 -2.80 -21.26
C MET A 364 -17.64 -1.39 -21.06
N SER A 365 -16.95 -0.83 -22.06
CA SER A 365 -16.45 0.54 -22.02
C SER A 365 -17.59 1.56 -21.91
N THR A 366 -18.65 1.38 -22.70
CA THR A 366 -19.84 2.24 -22.67
C THR A 366 -20.56 2.18 -21.30
N PHE A 367 -20.69 0.99 -20.71
CA PHE A 367 -21.25 0.82 -19.36
C PHE A 367 -20.39 1.50 -18.29
N GLN A 368 -19.07 1.38 -18.38
CA GLN A 368 -18.15 2.03 -17.44
C GLN A 368 -18.20 3.56 -17.55
N LEU A 369 -18.33 4.09 -18.77
CA LEU A 369 -18.49 5.53 -19.00
C LEU A 369 -19.83 6.05 -18.46
N LEU A 370 -20.94 5.35 -18.73
CA LEU A 370 -22.24 5.68 -18.14
C LEU A 370 -22.18 5.69 -16.62
N PHE A 371 -21.55 4.70 -16.01
CA PHE A 371 -21.40 4.63 -14.56
C PHE A 371 -20.60 5.80 -13.98
N MET A 372 -19.50 6.20 -14.64
CA MET A 372 -18.72 7.38 -14.25
C MET A 372 -19.54 8.68 -14.38
N VAL A 373 -20.36 8.80 -15.42
CA VAL A 373 -21.27 9.95 -15.59
C VAL A 373 -22.33 9.99 -14.49
N PHE A 374 -22.91 8.85 -14.11
CA PHE A 374 -23.85 8.77 -12.98
C PHE A 374 -23.20 9.14 -11.63
N LEU A 375 -21.94 8.73 -11.41
CA LEU A 375 -21.19 9.13 -10.21
C LEU A 375 -20.91 10.63 -10.18
N LEU A 376 -20.54 11.21 -11.32
CA LEU A 376 -20.33 12.65 -11.45
C LEU A 376 -21.63 13.42 -11.21
N LEU A 377 -22.74 13.02 -11.85
CA LEU A 377 -24.06 13.64 -11.62
C LEU A 377 -24.46 13.58 -10.14
N LYS A 378 -24.24 12.43 -9.48
CA LYS A 378 -24.53 12.29 -8.05
C LYS A 378 -23.66 13.19 -7.17
N MET A 379 -22.41 13.45 -7.54
CA MET A 379 -21.50 14.33 -6.81
C MET A 379 -21.82 15.82 -6.95
N PHE A 380 -22.54 16.22 -8.00
CA PHE A 380 -22.83 17.64 -8.30
C PHE A 380 -24.30 18.03 -8.12
N VAL A 381 -25.21 17.08 -7.89
CA VAL A 381 -26.67 17.30 -7.76
C VAL A 381 -27.20 16.98 -6.34
N LEU A 382 -26.33 16.52 -5.43
CA LEU A 382 -26.57 16.36 -3.99
C LEU A 382 -25.49 17.13 -3.24
#